data_AF-A0A9E5D6T9-F1
#
_entry.id   AF-A0A9E5D6T9-F1
#
_cell.length_a   1.000
_cell.length_b   1.000
_cell.length_c   1.000
_cell.angle_alpha   90.00
_cell.angle_beta   90.00
_cell.angle_gamma   90.00
#
_symmetry.space_group_name_H-M   'P 1'
#
loop_
_entity.id
_entity.type
_entity.pdbx_description
1 polymer ?
#
loop_
_entity_poly.entity_id
_entity_poly.type
_entity_poly.pdbx_seq_one_letter_code
_entity_poly.pdbx_strand_id
1 'polypeptide(L)'
;MNGSQEPVIEVKSVSKWFGSVVAVNDVSFQVRPGITGLLGPNGAGKSTILHLITGKAACSEGEVTVLGQQTRNNPELYRDIGVMSEHEAVYGFYTGREFVELAAR
;
A
#
# COMPACT_ATOMS: atom_id res chain seq x y z
N MET A 1 28.19 13.10 3.80
CA MET A 1 27.49 13.37 2.53
C MET A 1 26.01 13.18 2.81
N ASN A 2 25.20 14.22 2.59
CA ASN A 2 23.79 14.28 2.96
C ASN A 2 22.98 13.29 2.13
N GLY A 3 22.80 12.06 2.63
CA GLY A 3 21.93 11.06 2.04
C GLY A 3 20.48 11.39 2.33
N SER A 4 19.87 12.29 1.55
CA SER A 4 18.41 12.37 1.51
C SER A 4 17.91 11.05 0.94
N GLN A 5 17.62 10.08 1.79
CA GLN A 5 17.15 8.76 1.37
C GLN A 5 15.91 8.94 0.51
N GLU A 6 15.98 8.51 -0.76
CA GLU A 6 14.88 8.62 -1.71
C GLU A 6 13.59 8.01 -1.12
N PRO A 7 12.42 8.61 -1.39
CA PRO A 7 11.16 8.07 -0.90
C PRO A 7 10.92 6.66 -1.47
N VAL A 8 10.54 5.73 -0.60
CA VAL A 8 10.17 4.36 -0.97
C VAL A 8 8.70 4.27 -1.37
N ILE A 9 7.87 5.23 -0.95
CA ILE A 9 6.48 5.38 -1.39
C ILE A 9 6.25 6.85 -1.70
N GLU A 10 5.63 7.12 -2.84
CA GLU A 10 5.22 8.46 -3.22
C GLU A 10 3.76 8.46 -3.67
N VAL A 11 2.98 9.36 -3.07
CA VAL A 11 1.58 9.61 -3.36
C VAL A 11 1.46 11.05 -3.82
N LYS A 12 0.98 11.27 -5.06
CA LYS A 12 0.91 12.59 -5.69
C LYS A 12 -0.50 12.90 -6.17
N SER A 13 -1.09 13.91 -5.54
CA SER A 13 -2.44 14.43 -5.83
C SER A 13 -3.49 13.33 -6.02
N VAL A 14 -3.46 12.35 -5.10
CA VAL A 14 -4.28 11.16 -5.23
C VAL A 14 -5.68 11.42 -4.71
N SER A 15 -6.66 11.14 -5.56
CA SER A 15 -8.07 11.07 -5.20
C SER A 15 -8.63 9.68 -5.48
N LYS A 16 -9.56 9.24 -4.64
CA LYS A 16 -10.29 7.99 -4.82
C LYS A 16 -11.74 8.16 -4.43
N TRP A 17 -12.63 7.85 -5.36
CA TRP A 17 -14.07 7.76 -5.12
C TRP A 17 -14.61 6.39 -5.50
N PHE A 18 -15.69 6.00 -4.83
CA PHE A 18 -16.48 4.81 -5.09
C PHE A 18 -17.93 5.25 -5.33
N GLY A 19 -18.34 5.29 -6.60
CA GLY A 19 -19.60 5.94 -6.97
C GLY A 19 -19.60 7.40 -6.52
N SER A 20 -20.56 7.78 -5.68
CA SER A 20 -20.70 9.14 -5.13
C SER A 20 -19.88 9.40 -3.85
N VAL A 21 -19.22 8.38 -3.29
CA VAL A 21 -18.48 8.52 -2.03
C VAL A 21 -17.01 8.84 -2.30
N VAL A 22 -16.54 9.98 -1.81
CA VAL A 22 -15.13 10.38 -1.85
C VAL A 22 -14.41 9.76 -0.65
N ALA A 23 -13.50 8.82 -0.89
CA ALA A 23 -12.76 8.10 0.14
C ALA A 23 -11.38 8.71 0.41
N VAL A 24 -10.76 9.32 -0.60
CA VAL A 24 -9.50 10.08 -0.53
C VAL A 24 -9.65 11.27 -1.48
N ASN A 25 -9.22 12.47 -1.06
CA ASN A 25 -9.39 13.70 -1.82
C ASN A 25 -8.09 14.50 -1.86
N ASP A 26 -7.44 14.54 -3.03
CA ASP A 26 -6.22 15.29 -3.32
C ASP A 26 -5.13 15.17 -2.25
N VAL A 27 -4.74 13.93 -1.94
CA VAL A 27 -3.71 13.65 -0.93
C VAL A 27 -2.35 13.51 -1.59
N SER A 28 -1.36 14.22 -1.02
CA SER A 28 0.05 14.11 -1.43
C SER A 28 0.95 13.89 -0.22
N PHE A 29 1.81 12.88 -0.27
CA PHE A 29 2.86 12.65 0.72
C PHE A 29 3.94 11.70 0.19
N GLN A 30 5.07 11.68 0.89
CA GLN A 30 6.18 10.76 0.63
C GLN A 30 6.53 10.00 1.91
N VAL A 31 6.85 8.71 1.76
CA VAL A 31 7.38 7.86 2.84
C VAL A 31 8.82 7.53 2.52
N ARG A 32 9.72 7.86 3.45
CA ARG A 32 11.15 7.50 3.38
C ARG A 32 11.38 6.16 4.08
N PRO A 33 12.53 5.50 3.87
CA PRO A 33 12.84 4.27 4.57
C PRO A 33 12.72 4.44 6.09
N GLY A 34 12.10 3.46 6.76
CA GLY A 34 11.80 3.50 8.18
C GLY A 34 10.41 2.97 8.50
N ILE A 35 9.90 3.35 9.67
CA ILE A 35 8.57 2.94 10.15
C ILE A 35 7.65 4.16 10.10
N THR A 36 6.50 4.02 9.43
CA THR A 36 5.47 5.07 9.32
C THR A 36 4.12 4.52 9.78
N GLY A 37 3.43 5.28 10.64
CA GLY A 37 2.07 4.97 11.07
C GLY A 37 1.05 5.86 10.36
N LEU A 38 0.00 5.27 9.80
CA LEU A 38 -1.14 5.99 9.23
C LEU A 38 -2.29 6.01 10.23
N LEU A 39 -2.50 7.15 10.90
CA LEU A 39 -3.47 7.32 12.00
C LEU A 39 -4.67 8.18 11.57
N GLY A 40 -5.85 7.83 12.06
CA GLY A 40 -7.08 8.59 11.85
C GLY A 40 -8.33 7.81 12.25
N PRO A 41 -9.50 8.46 12.37
CA PRO A 41 -10.75 7.80 12.77
C PRO A 41 -11.23 6.78 11.71
N ASN A 42 -12.23 5.97 12.08
CA ASN A 42 -12.90 5.08 11.12
C ASN A 42 -13.54 5.90 9.99
N GLY A 43 -13.41 5.42 8.75
CA GLY A 43 -13.87 6.15 7.57
C GLY A 43 -12.90 7.22 7.03
N ALA A 44 -11.79 7.52 7.71
CA ALA A 44 -10.82 8.52 7.25
C ALA A 44 -10.00 8.14 5.98
N GLY A 45 -10.32 7.02 5.32
CA GLY A 45 -9.63 6.59 4.09
C GLY A 45 -8.33 5.79 4.29
N LYS A 46 -7.97 5.40 5.52
CA LYS A 46 -6.72 4.66 5.82
C LYS A 46 -6.55 3.39 4.99
N SER A 47 -7.52 2.48 5.05
CA SER A 47 -7.49 1.23 4.28
C SER A 47 -7.51 1.50 2.77
N THR A 48 -8.21 2.55 2.32
CA THR A 48 -8.20 2.99 0.92
C THR A 48 -6.79 3.40 0.48
N ILE A 49 -6.08 4.21 1.27
CA ILE A 49 -4.69 4.59 0.98
C ILE A 49 -3.79 3.35 0.90
N LEU A 50 -3.91 2.42 1.85
CA LEU A 50 -3.13 1.17 1.81
C LEU A 50 -3.45 0.32 0.57
N HIS A 51 -4.71 0.27 0.12
CA HIS A 51 -5.08 -0.42 -1.12
C HIS A 51 -4.52 0.27 -2.37
N LEU A 52 -4.42 1.60 -2.38
CA LEU A 52 -3.81 2.35 -3.50
C LEU A 52 -2.29 2.12 -3.55
N ILE A 53 -1.61 2.16 -2.40
CA ILE A 53 -0.17 1.85 -2.27
C ILE A 53 0.14 0.42 -2.71
N THR A 54 -0.71 -0.54 -2.35
CA THR A 54 -0.50 -1.94 -2.74
C THR A 54 -1.02 -2.27 -4.15
N GLY A 55 -1.57 -1.30 -4.88
CA GLY A 55 -2.12 -1.50 -6.22
C GLY A 55 -3.42 -2.33 -6.26
N LYS A 56 -3.99 -2.68 -5.09
CA LYS A 56 -5.28 -3.39 -4.97
C LYS A 56 -6.48 -2.53 -5.39
N ALA A 57 -6.35 -1.21 -5.31
CA ALA A 57 -7.29 -0.25 -5.86
C ALA A 57 -6.57 0.65 -6.87
N ALA A 58 -7.27 1.05 -7.94
CA ALA A 58 -6.79 2.09 -8.84
C ALA A 58 -7.10 3.48 -8.26
N CYS A 59 -6.18 4.43 -8.41
CA CYS A 59 -6.47 5.85 -8.24
C CYS A 59 -7.61 6.26 -9.16
N SER A 60 -8.46 7.18 -8.70
CA SER A 60 -9.38 7.86 -9.61
C SER A 60 -8.68 9.04 -10.29
N GLU A 61 -7.83 9.75 -9.55
CA GLU A 61 -6.90 10.78 -10.04
C GLU A 61 -5.57 10.67 -9.30
N GLY A 62 -4.52 11.25 -9.88
CA GLY A 62 -3.17 11.23 -9.34
C GLY A 62 -2.45 9.90 -9.56
N GLU A 63 -1.29 9.76 -8.90
CA GLU A 63 -0.44 8.58 -9.04
C GLU A 63 0.15 8.13 -7.71
N VAL A 64 0.42 6.83 -7.62
CA VAL A 64 1.14 6.21 -6.50
C VAL A 64 2.28 5.38 -7.05
N THR A 65 3.48 5.60 -6.51
CA THR A 65 4.63 4.75 -6.78
C THR A 65 5.19 4.15 -5.51
N VAL A 66 5.73 2.94 -5.62
CA VAL A 66 6.42 2.21 -4.57
C VAL A 66 7.74 1.71 -5.15
N LEU A 67 8.85 2.00 -4.48
CA LEU A 67 10.21 1.73 -4.96
C LEU A 67 10.45 2.28 -6.38
N GLY A 68 9.88 3.46 -6.67
CA GLY A 68 9.96 4.11 -7.98
C GLY A 68 9.10 3.46 -9.08
N GLN A 69 8.33 2.42 -8.77
CA GLN A 69 7.47 1.72 -9.72
C GLN A 69 6.00 2.07 -9.51
N GLN A 70 5.23 2.18 -10.60
CA GLN A 70 3.77 2.34 -10.52
C GLN A 70 3.13 1.11 -9.85
N THR A 71 2.15 1.33 -8.97
CA THR A 71 1.55 0.24 -8.17
C THR A 71 0.47 -0.53 -8.93
N ARG A 72 -0.29 0.16 -9.79
CA ARG A 72 -1.40 -0.45 -10.54
C ARG A 72 -0.88 -1.18 -11.79
N ASN A 73 -1.45 -2.36 -12.06
CA ASN A 73 -1.07 -3.23 -13.19
C ASN A 73 0.40 -3.69 -13.16
N ASN A 74 1.01 -3.72 -11.97
CA ASN A 74 2.39 -4.15 -11.77
C ASN A 74 2.46 -5.33 -10.79
N PRO A 75 2.17 -6.56 -11.25
CA PRO A 75 2.23 -7.74 -10.38
C PRO A 75 3.67 -8.06 -9.94
N GLU A 76 4.68 -7.66 -10.70
CA GLU A 76 6.10 -7.89 -10.39
C GLU A 76 6.52 -7.17 -9.10
N LEU A 77 5.89 -6.03 -8.78
CA LEU A 77 6.12 -5.29 -7.53
C LEU A 77 5.93 -6.16 -6.27
N TYR A 78 5.05 -7.16 -6.31
CA TYR A 78 4.80 -8.06 -5.17
C TYR A 78 5.99 -8.96 -4.84
N ARG A 79 7.01 -9.05 -5.71
CA ARG A 79 8.27 -9.70 -5.38
C ARG A 79 9.14 -8.86 -4.45
N ASP A 80 8.94 -7.54 -4.46
CA ASP A 80 9.75 -6.58 -3.71
C ASP A 80 9.04 -6.06 -2.44
N ILE A 81 7.74 -6.34 -2.28
CA ILE A 81 6.94 -5.85 -1.14
C ILE A 81 6.15 -6.97 -0.43
N GLY A 82 6.09 -6.89 0.89
CA GLY A 82 5.20 -7.70 1.72
C GLY A 82 3.91 -6.94 2.07
N VAL A 83 2.74 -7.58 1.91
CA VAL A 83 1.44 -6.97 2.22
C VAL A 83 0.64 -7.88 3.15
N MET A 84 0.32 -7.39 4.34
CA MET A 84 -0.60 -8.05 5.26
C MET A 84 -1.99 -7.40 5.15
N SER A 85 -3.01 -8.16 4.79
CA SER A 85 -4.40 -7.70 4.79
C SER A 85 -5.08 -7.94 6.13
N GLU A 86 -6.14 -7.17 6.41
CA GLU A 86 -6.96 -7.29 7.62
C GLU A 86 -7.61 -8.68 7.78
N HIS A 87 -7.98 -9.32 6.67
CA HIS A 87 -8.43 -10.71 6.69
C HIS A 87 -7.25 -11.64 6.46
N GLU A 88 -7.01 -12.52 7.43
CA GLU A 88 -6.03 -13.60 7.33
C GLU A 88 -6.58 -14.70 6.40
N ALA A 89 -5.91 -14.90 5.27
CA ALA A 89 -6.08 -16.08 4.44
C ALA A 89 -5.14 -17.18 4.93
N VAL A 90 -5.28 -17.59 6.20
CA VAL A 90 -4.52 -18.72 6.74
C VAL A 90 -5.20 -20.02 6.37
N TYR A 91 -4.43 -20.95 5.82
CA TYR A 91 -4.92 -22.29 5.55
C TYR A 91 -4.83 -23.12 6.84
N GLY A 92 -5.98 -23.51 7.38
CA GLY A 92 -6.07 -24.19 8.69
C GLY A 92 -5.37 -25.55 8.78
N PHE A 93 -4.85 -26.08 7.67
CA PHE A 93 -4.06 -27.31 7.63
C PHE A 93 -2.54 -27.07 7.71
N TYR A 94 -2.08 -25.82 7.78
CA TYR A 94 -0.68 -25.49 8.06
C TYR A 94 -0.46 -25.06 9.50
N THR A 95 0.68 -25.46 10.06
CA THR A 95 1.25 -24.82 11.24
C THR A 95 1.72 -23.40 10.91
N GLY A 96 1.88 -22.55 11.93
CA GLY A 96 2.38 -21.18 11.73
C GLY A 96 3.74 -21.13 11.03
N ARG A 97 4.63 -22.10 11.30
CA ARG A 97 5.93 -22.23 10.63
C ARG A 97 5.77 -22.53 9.14
N GLU A 98 4.94 -23.51 8.80
CA GLU A 98 4.69 -23.88 7.40
C GLU A 98 4.05 -22.73 6.61
N PHE A 99 3.16 -21.96 7.25
CA PHE A 99 2.56 -20.78 6.60
C PHE A 99 3.61 -19.70 6.29
N VAL A 100 4.51 -19.40 7.23
CA VAL A 100 5.60 -18.42 7.01
C VAL A 100 6.60 -18.94 5.96
N GLU A 101 6.93 -20.23 5.98
CA GLU A 101 7.80 -20.85 4.98
C GLU A 101 7.16 -20.85 3.58
N LEU A 102 5.83 -20.96 3.48
CA LEU A 102 5.09 -20.80 2.22
C LEU A 102 5.13 -19.35 1.73
N ALA A 103 4.90 -18.38 2.62
CA ALA A 103 4.85 -16.96 2.27
C ALA A 103 6.23 -16.34 1.97
N ALA A 104 7.32 -16.98 2.41
CA ALA A 104 8.69 -16.53 2.17
C ALA A 104 9.27 -16.95 0.79
N ARG A 105 8.50 -17.71 0.00
CA ARG A 105 8.87 -18.14 -1.36
C ARG A 105 8.30 -17.19 -2.39
#